data_AF-A0A6P8ZZA2-F1
#
_entry.id   AF-A0A6P8ZZA2-F1
#
_cell.length_a   1.000
_cell.length_b   1.000
_cell.length_c   1.000
_cell.angle_alpha   90.00
_cell.angle_beta   90.00
_cell.angle_gamma   90.00
#
_symmetry.space_group_name_H-M   'P 1'
#
loop_
_entity.id
_entity.type
_entity.pdbx_description
1 polymer ?
#
loop_
_entity_poly.entity_id
_entity_poly.type
_entity_poly.pdbx_seq_one_letter_code
_entity_poly.pdbx_strand_id
1 'polypeptide(L)'
;MSRVAVLVALSALVAVALAAPQQPNTTPIPIIRLENDATPDGTYRFSYETGNGIQAQEQGRLNNVGTPDEGNSVQGSFSYTGPDAVQYAVQYTADNEGFVAQGAHLPTPPPIPAELARALEEAARQPDPNDGGQYQPNLYGNQGR
;
A
#
# COMPACT_ATOMS: atom_id res chain seq x y z
N MET A 1 -55.12 -8.13 -42.51
CA MET A 1 -54.69 -7.66 -41.16
C MET A 1 -53.73 -8.69 -40.60
N SER A 2 -52.41 -8.49 -40.58
CA SER A 2 -51.50 -9.41 -39.83
C SER A 2 -50.05 -8.93 -39.79
N ARG A 3 -49.46 -8.42 -40.88
CA ARG A 3 -47.99 -8.18 -40.92
C ARG A 3 -47.50 -6.97 -40.13
N VAL A 4 -48.24 -5.86 -40.18
CA VAL A 4 -47.87 -4.62 -39.47
C VAL A 4 -48.08 -4.76 -37.96
N ALA A 5 -49.16 -5.44 -37.54
CA ALA A 5 -49.43 -5.69 -36.13
C ALA A 5 -48.37 -6.63 -35.49
N VAL A 6 -47.91 -7.64 -36.23
CA VAL A 6 -46.84 -8.55 -35.77
C VAL A 6 -45.50 -7.82 -35.63
N LEU A 7 -45.14 -6.92 -36.56
CA LEU A 7 -43.90 -6.14 -36.48
C LEU A 7 -43.89 -5.16 -35.29
N VAL A 8 -45.01 -4.47 -35.02
CA VAL A 8 -45.12 -3.56 -33.87
C VAL A 8 -45.03 -4.33 -32.55
N ALA A 9 -45.66 -5.51 -32.46
CA ALA A 9 -45.59 -6.36 -31.29
C ALA A 9 -44.16 -6.89 -31.03
N LEU A 10 -43.45 -7.32 -32.07
CA LEU A 10 -42.05 -7.76 -31.96
C LEU A 10 -41.12 -6.62 -31.56
N SER A 11 -41.28 -5.42 -32.13
CA SER A 11 -40.45 -4.26 -31.73
C SER A 11 -40.68 -3.85 -30.28
N ALA A 12 -41.92 -3.96 -29.79
CA ALA A 12 -42.25 -3.65 -28.40
C ALA A 12 -41.62 -4.68 -27.43
N LEU A 13 -41.62 -5.97 -27.77
CA LEU A 13 -40.98 -7.02 -26.97
C LEU A 13 -39.45 -6.88 -26.89
N VAL A 14 -38.80 -6.48 -28.00
CA VAL A 14 -37.35 -6.22 -28.03
C VAL A 14 -37.00 -4.99 -27.17
N ALA A 15 -37.80 -3.93 -27.24
CA ALA A 15 -37.60 -2.73 -26.41
C ALA A 15 -37.75 -3.02 -24.91
N VAL A 16 -38.70 -3.87 -24.51
CA VAL A 16 -38.90 -4.28 -23.11
C VAL A 16 -37.75 -5.16 -22.62
N ALA A 17 -37.22 -6.06 -23.45
CA ALA A 17 -36.07 -6.90 -23.09
C ALA A 17 -34.78 -6.09 -22.88
N LEU A 18 -34.57 -5.01 -23.64
CA LEU A 18 -33.42 -4.11 -23.49
C LEU A 18 -33.59 -3.11 -22.32
N ALA A 19 -34.80 -2.95 -21.78
CA ALA A 19 -35.10 -2.10 -20.63
C ALA A 19 -35.09 -2.84 -19.29
N ALA A 20 -34.87 -4.16 -19.29
CA ALA A 20 -34.72 -4.92 -18.06
C ALA A 20 -33.41 -4.53 -17.35
N PRO A 21 -33.43 -4.24 -16.03
CA PRO A 21 -32.21 -3.96 -15.29
C PRO A 21 -31.27 -5.17 -15.38
N GLN A 22 -30.14 -5.02 -16.08
CA GLN A 22 -29.15 -6.09 -16.30
C GLN A 22 -28.12 -6.19 -15.16
N GLN A 23 -28.22 -5.36 -14.12
CA GLN A 23 -27.30 -5.45 -12.99
C GLN A 23 -27.73 -6.59 -12.07
N PRO A 24 -26.81 -7.51 -11.70
CA PRO A 24 -27.06 -8.44 -10.61
C PRO A 24 -27.54 -7.65 -9.39
N ASN A 25 -28.67 -8.03 -8.82
CA ASN A 25 -29.15 -7.51 -7.54
C ASN A 25 -28.22 -8.03 -6.42
N THR A 26 -27.01 -7.47 -6.31
CA THR A 26 -26.11 -7.73 -5.18
C THR A 26 -26.45 -6.75 -4.08
N THR A 27 -26.73 -7.24 -2.87
CA THR A 27 -26.84 -6.40 -1.69
C THR A 27 -25.54 -5.59 -1.54
N PRO A 28 -25.60 -4.25 -1.44
CA PRO A 28 -24.41 -3.44 -1.22
C PRO A 28 -23.68 -3.86 0.06
N ILE A 29 -22.35 -3.96 -0.01
CA ILE A 29 -21.53 -4.19 1.18
C ILE A 29 -21.38 -2.85 1.92
N PRO A 30 -21.80 -2.75 3.19
CA PRO A 30 -21.74 -1.49 3.93
C PRO A 30 -20.31 -1.17 4.38
N ILE A 31 -20.04 0.11 4.65
CA ILE A 31 -18.90 0.54 5.46
C ILE A 31 -19.35 0.51 6.93
N ILE A 32 -18.65 -0.27 7.75
CA ILE A 32 -18.97 -0.42 9.18
C ILE A 32 -18.09 0.44 10.08
N ARG A 33 -16.93 0.89 9.58
CA ARG A 33 -16.07 1.87 10.23
C ARG A 33 -15.43 2.78 9.19
N LEU A 34 -15.34 4.08 9.51
CA LEU A 34 -14.64 5.09 8.73
C LEU A 34 -13.97 6.07 9.68
N GLU A 35 -12.70 6.33 9.47
CA GLU A 35 -11.90 7.37 10.13
C GLU A 35 -11.27 8.23 9.04
N ASN A 36 -11.37 9.55 9.19
CA ASN A 36 -10.80 10.50 8.24
C ASN A 36 -10.48 11.79 8.99
N ASP A 37 -9.22 11.92 9.37
CA ASP A 37 -8.69 13.04 10.13
C ASP A 37 -7.56 13.69 9.34
N ALA A 38 -7.63 15.01 9.18
CA ALA A 38 -6.59 15.79 8.54
C ALA A 38 -6.27 17.00 9.40
N THR A 39 -4.98 17.31 9.54
CA THR A 39 -4.48 18.42 10.35
C THR A 39 -3.95 19.55 9.46
N PRO A 40 -3.99 20.81 9.91
CA PRO A 40 -3.56 21.96 9.09
C PRO A 40 -2.08 21.95 8.67
N ASP A 41 -1.24 21.19 9.38
CA ASP A 41 0.18 20.98 9.06
C ASP A 41 0.41 19.96 7.92
N GLY A 42 -0.67 19.44 7.31
CA GLY A 42 -0.61 18.55 6.16
C GLY A 42 -0.48 17.07 6.52
N THR A 43 -0.53 16.71 7.80
CA THR A 43 -0.66 15.29 8.18
C THR A 43 -2.11 14.82 8.10
N TYR A 44 -2.30 13.55 7.79
CA TYR A 44 -3.62 12.94 7.76
C TYR A 44 -3.59 11.48 8.20
N ARG A 45 -4.76 10.99 8.60
CA ARG A 45 -5.06 9.59 8.90
C ARG A 45 -6.38 9.24 8.28
N PHE A 46 -6.40 8.09 7.61
CA PHE A 46 -7.59 7.57 6.96
C PHE A 46 -7.69 6.07 7.26
N SER A 47 -8.86 5.58 7.62
CA SER A 47 -9.11 4.14 7.68
C SER A 47 -10.56 3.80 7.39
N TYR A 48 -10.80 2.61 6.85
CA TYR A 48 -12.15 2.08 6.71
C TYR A 48 -12.19 0.57 6.88
N GLU A 49 -13.38 0.09 7.24
CA GLU A 49 -13.72 -1.33 7.31
C GLU A 49 -15.07 -1.58 6.64
N THR A 50 -15.14 -2.57 5.78
CA THR A 50 -16.37 -3.00 5.11
C THR A 50 -17.04 -4.15 5.86
N GLY A 51 -18.35 -4.33 5.66
CA GLY A 51 -19.12 -5.42 6.28
C GLY A 51 -18.70 -6.83 5.86
N ASN A 52 -17.89 -6.98 4.81
CA ASN A 52 -17.30 -8.24 4.39
C ASN A 52 -15.82 -8.41 4.81
N GLY A 53 -15.32 -7.55 5.72
CA GLY A 53 -14.00 -7.69 6.33
C GLY A 53 -12.83 -7.13 5.50
N ILE A 54 -13.09 -6.29 4.49
CA ILE A 54 -12.03 -5.51 3.86
C ILE A 54 -11.66 -4.39 4.80
N GLN A 55 -10.37 -4.26 5.08
CA GLN A 55 -9.83 -3.22 5.95
C GLN A 55 -8.74 -2.47 5.22
N ALA A 56 -8.72 -1.15 5.32
CA ALA A 56 -7.60 -0.34 4.86
C ALA A 56 -7.33 0.80 5.84
N GLN A 57 -6.06 1.15 5.99
CA GLN A 57 -5.61 2.29 6.78
C GLN A 57 -4.41 2.93 6.11
N GLU A 58 -4.32 4.25 6.21
CA GLU A 58 -3.25 5.05 5.65
C GLU A 58 -3.00 6.27 6.53
N GLN A 59 -1.75 6.65 6.69
CA GLN A 59 -1.36 7.94 7.24
C GLN A 59 -0.29 8.56 6.35
N GLY A 60 -0.37 9.87 6.17
CA GLY A 60 0.61 10.61 5.39
C GLY A 60 1.00 11.91 6.06
N ARG A 61 2.17 12.43 5.66
CA ARG A 61 2.72 13.70 6.10
C ARG A 61 3.62 14.30 5.04
N LEU A 62 3.82 15.61 5.10
CA LEU A 62 4.83 16.31 4.31
C LEU A 62 6.18 16.25 5.05
N ASN A 63 7.23 15.79 4.38
CA ASN A 63 8.60 15.77 4.88
C ASN A 63 9.41 16.93 4.28
N ASN A 64 10.45 17.37 5.00
CA ASN A 64 11.43 18.36 4.55
C ASN A 64 10.84 19.68 4.03
N VAL A 65 9.78 20.16 4.69
CA VAL A 65 9.03 21.38 4.31
C VAL A 65 9.95 22.57 4.12
N GLY A 66 9.83 23.27 2.99
CA GLY A 66 10.61 24.46 2.66
C GLY A 66 12.03 24.18 2.17
N THR A 67 12.36 22.93 1.80
CA THR A 67 13.64 22.55 1.20
C THR A 67 13.45 22.01 -0.23
N PRO A 68 14.51 21.93 -1.06
CA PRO A 68 14.42 21.28 -2.37
C PRO A 68 14.01 19.79 -2.31
N ASP A 69 14.19 19.15 -1.14
CA ASP A 69 13.86 17.74 -0.89
C ASP A 69 12.47 17.59 -0.24
N GLU A 70 11.63 18.62 -0.29
CA GLU A 70 10.24 18.57 0.16
C GLU A 70 9.47 17.47 -0.59
N GLY A 71 8.76 16.63 0.15
CA GLY A 71 8.04 15.50 -0.44
C GLY A 71 7.06 14.86 0.52
N ASN A 72 6.02 14.25 -0.03
CA ASN A 72 5.04 13.50 0.76
C ASN A 72 5.61 12.13 1.14
N SER A 73 5.34 11.71 2.37
CA SER A 73 5.57 10.34 2.81
C SER A 73 4.28 9.75 3.35
N VAL A 74 3.98 8.55 2.91
CA VAL A 74 2.77 7.80 3.20
C VAL A 74 3.17 6.42 3.69
N GLN A 75 2.46 5.92 4.69
CA GLN A 75 2.50 4.53 5.09
C GLN A 75 1.07 4.03 5.28
N GLY A 76 0.81 2.80 4.86
CA GLY A 76 -0.52 2.23 4.96
C GLY A 76 -0.52 0.72 4.88
N SER A 77 -1.71 0.17 5.00
CA SER A 77 -1.95 -1.25 4.86
C SER A 77 -3.39 -1.51 4.44
N PHE A 78 -3.61 -2.58 3.70
CA PHE A 78 -4.95 -3.10 3.42
C PHE A 78 -4.97 -4.61 3.54
N SER A 79 -6.15 -5.16 3.85
CA SER A 79 -6.39 -6.60 3.84
C SER A 79 -7.79 -6.95 3.35
N TYR A 80 -7.91 -8.13 2.77
CA TYR A 80 -9.16 -8.70 2.28
C TYR A 80 -9.10 -10.23 2.25
N THR A 81 -10.26 -10.87 2.28
CA THR A 81 -10.36 -12.33 2.08
C THR A 81 -10.54 -12.64 0.60
N GLY A 82 -9.66 -13.46 0.03
CA GLY A 82 -9.73 -13.90 -1.36
C GLY A 82 -10.81 -14.96 -1.60
N PRO A 83 -11.08 -15.30 -2.88
CA PRO A 83 -12.05 -16.34 -3.24
C PRO A 83 -11.65 -17.76 -2.79
N ASP A 84 -10.37 -17.95 -2.45
CA ASP A 84 -9.78 -19.14 -1.86
C ASP A 84 -9.93 -19.22 -0.32
N ALA A 85 -10.67 -18.28 0.28
CA ALA A 85 -10.82 -18.11 1.73
C ALA A 85 -9.51 -17.79 2.48
N VAL A 86 -8.48 -17.34 1.78
CA VAL A 86 -7.21 -16.89 2.37
C VAL A 86 -7.27 -15.39 2.62
N GLN A 87 -6.77 -14.93 3.76
CA GLN A 87 -6.61 -13.50 4.03
C GLN A 87 -5.34 -12.98 3.37
N TYR A 88 -5.51 -12.02 2.47
CA TYR A 88 -4.44 -11.28 1.82
C TYR A 88 -4.23 -9.96 2.53
N ALA A 89 -2.98 -9.66 2.88
CA ALA A 89 -2.61 -8.39 3.49
C ALA A 89 -1.40 -7.80 2.77
N VAL A 90 -1.41 -6.47 2.63
CA VAL A 90 -0.30 -5.68 2.12
C VAL A 90 -0.03 -4.54 3.09
N GLN A 91 1.24 -4.32 3.39
CA GLN A 91 1.75 -3.13 4.05
C GLN A 91 2.59 -2.37 3.03
N TYR A 92 2.55 -1.04 3.05
CA TYR A 92 3.29 -0.24 2.10
C TYR A 92 3.81 1.07 2.69
N THR A 93 4.90 1.54 2.08
CA THR A 93 5.42 2.91 2.24
C THR A 93 5.52 3.55 0.87
N ALA A 94 5.31 4.86 0.81
CA ALA A 94 5.51 5.65 -0.40
C ALA A 94 6.14 6.99 -0.05
N ASP A 95 7.22 7.35 -0.71
CA ASP A 95 7.88 8.64 -0.58
C ASP A 95 8.62 9.01 -1.89
N ASN A 96 9.62 9.88 -1.80
CA ASN A 96 10.42 10.32 -2.95
C ASN A 96 11.21 9.17 -3.61
N GLU A 97 11.46 8.06 -2.91
CA GLU A 97 12.11 6.86 -3.45
C GLU A 97 11.13 5.90 -4.13
N GLY A 98 9.83 6.22 -4.10
CA GLY A 98 8.76 5.47 -4.76
C GLY A 98 7.93 4.63 -3.79
N PHE A 99 7.17 3.69 -4.34
CA PHE A 99 6.26 2.83 -3.60
C PHE A 99 6.89 1.47 -3.32
N VAL A 100 6.90 1.06 -2.04
CA VAL A 100 7.42 -0.23 -1.59
C VAL A 100 6.31 -0.97 -0.85
N ALA A 101 5.97 -2.17 -1.32
CA ALA A 101 4.94 -3.02 -0.70
C ALA A 101 5.51 -4.35 -0.20
N GLN A 102 4.93 -4.83 0.89
CA GLN A 102 5.26 -6.09 1.53
C GLN A 102 3.98 -6.88 1.78
N GLY A 103 3.98 -8.15 1.40
CA GLY A 103 2.86 -9.06 1.58
C GLY A 103 3.26 -10.48 1.23
N ALA A 104 2.73 -11.47 1.94
CA ALA A 104 3.13 -12.88 1.78
C ALA A 104 2.90 -13.45 0.36
N HIS A 105 2.00 -12.83 -0.40
CA HIS A 105 1.63 -13.23 -1.76
C HIS A 105 2.38 -12.43 -2.84
N LEU A 106 3.20 -11.46 -2.45
CA LEU A 106 3.97 -10.65 -3.39
C LEU A 106 5.27 -11.37 -3.78
N PRO A 107 5.75 -11.19 -5.03
CA PRO A 107 7.06 -11.69 -5.41
C PRO A 107 8.14 -11.12 -4.51
N THR A 108 9.00 -12.00 -3.98
CA THR A 108 10.22 -11.58 -3.28
C THR A 108 11.40 -11.61 -4.25
N PRO A 109 12.42 -10.75 -4.05
CA PRO A 109 13.69 -10.89 -4.73
C PRO A 109 14.25 -12.32 -4.55
N PRO A 110 15.02 -12.83 -5.52
CA PRO A 110 15.66 -14.13 -5.38
C PRO A 110 16.56 -14.16 -4.15
N PRO A 111 16.72 -15.32 -3.49
CA PRO A 111 17.58 -15.43 -2.33
C PRO A 111 19.03 -15.06 -2.68
N ILE A 112 19.74 -14.48 -1.71
CA ILE A 112 21.16 -14.15 -1.85
C ILE A 112 21.94 -15.45 -2.11
N PRO A 113 22.83 -15.51 -3.11
CA PRO A 113 23.70 -16.66 -3.36
C PRO A 113 24.48 -17.10 -2.10
N ALA A 114 24.59 -18.40 -1.87
CA ALA A 114 25.20 -18.97 -0.65
C ALA A 114 26.64 -18.48 -0.41
N GLU A 115 27.42 -18.30 -1.48
CA GLU A 115 28.79 -17.79 -1.38
C GLU A 115 28.83 -16.34 -0.88
N LEU A 116 27.89 -15.50 -1.30
CA LEU A 116 27.77 -14.13 -0.77
C LEU A 116 27.32 -14.15 0.69
N ALA A 117 26.34 -14.98 1.04
CA ALA A 117 25.91 -15.12 2.44
C ALA A 117 27.07 -15.58 3.35
N ARG A 118 27.90 -16.53 2.89
CA ARG A 118 29.12 -16.94 3.60
C ARG A 118 30.13 -15.80 3.71
N ALA A 119 30.37 -15.06 2.64
CA ALA A 119 31.31 -13.94 2.65
C ALA A 119 30.88 -12.83 3.63
N LEU A 120 29.59 -12.50 3.70
CA LEU A 120 29.07 -11.54 4.68
C LEU A 120 29.22 -12.04 6.12
N GLU A 121 28.95 -13.33 6.36
CA GLU A 121 29.11 -13.96 7.66
C GLU A 121 30.59 -14.01 8.10
N GLU A 122 31.51 -14.35 7.19
CA GLU A 122 32.95 -14.31 7.44
C GLU A 122 33.45 -12.88 7.70
N ALA A 123 32.95 -11.89 6.96
CA ALA A 123 33.26 -10.48 7.20
C ALA A 123 32.73 -10.01 8.56
N ALA A 124 31.53 -10.44 8.96
CA ALA A 124 30.95 -10.10 10.27
C ALA A 124 31.69 -10.77 11.45
N ARG A 125 32.34 -11.92 11.23
CA ARG A 125 33.19 -12.60 12.23
C ARG A 125 34.59 -12.03 12.34
N GLN A 126 35.07 -11.37 11.28
CA GLN A 126 36.36 -10.71 11.32
C GLN A 126 36.22 -9.41 12.11
N PRO A 127 36.95 -9.23 13.23
CA PRO A 127 36.99 -7.94 13.91
C PRO A 127 37.53 -6.91 12.91
N ASP A 128 36.88 -5.75 12.79
CA ASP A 128 37.39 -4.68 11.94
C ASP A 128 38.81 -4.34 12.45
N PRO A 129 39.85 -4.52 11.62
CA PRO A 129 41.21 -4.19 12.02
C PRO A 129 41.38 -2.69 12.33
N ASN A 130 40.39 -1.86 12.02
CA ASN A 130 40.29 -0.43 12.35
C ASN A 130 39.30 -0.13 13.50
N ASP A 131 38.55 -1.11 14.01
CA ASP A 131 37.83 -1.03 15.30
C ASP A 131 38.81 -1.33 16.45
N GLY A 132 39.99 -0.68 16.37
CA GLY A 132 40.91 -0.62 17.48
C GLY A 132 40.21 0.19 18.56
N GLY A 133 39.87 -0.44 19.69
CA GLY A 133 39.26 0.17 20.87
C GLY A 133 40.07 1.31 21.51
N GLN A 134 40.37 2.34 20.74
CA GLN A 134 40.96 3.60 21.17
C GLN A 134 39.92 4.68 20.90
N TYR A 135 39.06 4.89 21.90
CA TYR A 135 38.55 6.23 22.11
C TYR A 135 39.75 7.18 22.17
N GLN A 136 39.97 7.99 21.13
CA GLN A 136 40.84 9.16 21.20
C GLN A 136 39.99 10.30 21.75
N PRO A 137 40.09 10.67 23.04
CA PRO A 137 39.11 11.56 23.66
C PRO A 137 39.29 13.03 23.26
N ASN A 138 40.34 13.39 22.52
CA ASN A 138 40.73 14.79 22.36
C ASN A 138 41.00 15.14 20.89
N LEU A 139 39.96 15.57 20.17
CA LEU A 139 40.13 16.42 18.98
C LEU A 139 39.35 17.74 19.01
N TYR A 140 38.73 18.09 20.13
CA TYR A 140 38.24 19.45 20.38
C TYR A 140 38.82 20.01 21.69
N GLY A 141 40.13 20.28 21.64
CA GLY A 141 40.88 20.99 22.66
C GLY A 141 41.72 22.08 22.02
N ASN A 142 41.06 23.06 21.39
CA ASN A 142 41.71 24.31 21.03
C ASN A 142 42.10 25.04 22.33
N GLN A 143 43.37 24.94 22.70
CA GLN A 143 44.01 25.89 23.60
C GLN A 143 45.01 26.73 22.80
N GLY A 144 44.50 27.88 22.32
CA GLY A 144 45.09 29.18 22.58
C GLY A 144 46.39 29.53 21.88
N ARG A 145 46.30 30.43 20.90
CA ARG A 145 46.95 31.75 20.95
C ARG A 145 46.04 32.80 20.32
#